data_AF-A0A2M7SYM8-F1
#
_entry.id   AF-A0A2M7SYM8-F1
#
_cell.length_a   1.000
_cell.length_b   1.000
_cell.length_c   1.000
_cell.angle_alpha   90.00
_cell.angle_beta   90.00
_cell.angle_gamma   90.00
#
_symmetry.space_group_name_H-M   'P 1'
#
loop_
_entity.id
_entity.type
_entity.pdbx_description
1 polymer ?
#
loop_
_entity_poly.entity_id
_entity_poly.type
_entity_poly.pdbx_seq_one_letter_code
_entity_poly.pdbx_strand_id
1 'polypeptide(L)'
;MMFARARRQMDIVLGAAITLILSAVMINLDLFEKWHEFTRTHEHMEIDELLSVLIAFLCAGNIISIRRNIHLKRVFKELTWSQDKLRQLEKERVIQEKMAALGKLSSGISHEISNALQPILGLSQIMRARLGKKDKKMNECLDMIEKNTLYMREIIQKVMEVSRSGAD
;
A
#
# COMPACT_ATOMS: atom_id res chain seq x y z
N MET A 1 16.16 1.92 -4.46
CA MET A 1 17.19 0.90 -4.11
C MET A 1 18.63 1.34 -4.35
N MET A 2 18.93 2.22 -5.33
CA MET A 2 20.31 2.68 -5.64
C MET A 2 20.99 3.42 -4.47
N PHE A 3 20.26 4.30 -3.77
CA PHE A 3 20.79 5.10 -2.65
C PHE A 3 21.24 4.27 -1.43
N ALA A 4 20.60 3.12 -1.17
CA ALA A 4 20.98 2.23 -0.07
C ALA A 4 22.27 1.44 -0.36
N ARG A 5 22.54 1.12 -1.64
CA ARG A 5 23.81 0.50 -2.06
C ARG A 5 24.96 1.50 -2.00
N ALA A 6 24.74 2.74 -2.46
CA ALA A 6 25.75 3.79 -2.45
C ALA A 6 26.23 4.12 -1.02
N ARG A 7 25.29 4.28 -0.07
CA ARG A 7 25.64 4.56 1.33
C ARG A 7 26.43 3.40 1.97
N ARG A 8 26.01 2.15 1.73
CA ARG A 8 26.72 0.97 2.23
C ARG A 8 28.13 0.82 1.66
N GLN A 9 28.34 1.15 0.38
CA GLN A 9 29.68 1.13 -0.22
C GLN A 9 30.57 2.23 0.36
N MET A 10 30.02 3.42 0.61
CA MET A 10 30.74 4.52 1.25
C MET A 10 31.19 4.15 2.67
N ASP A 11 30.34 3.50 3.47
CA ASP A 11 30.69 3.05 4.82
C ASP A 11 31.86 2.03 4.82
N ILE A 12 31.87 1.12 3.84
CA ILE A 12 32.94 0.12 3.69
C ILE A 12 34.26 0.78 3.26
N VAL A 13 34.21 1.71 2.30
CA VAL A 13 35.40 2.43 1.82
C VAL A 13 36.00 3.30 2.93
N LEU A 14 35.15 4.00 3.69
CA LEU A 14 35.58 4.82 4.81
C LEU A 14 36.21 3.98 5.93
N GLY A 15 35.61 2.83 6.26
CA GLY A 15 36.19 1.89 7.22
C GLY A 15 37.55 1.31 6.77
N ALA A 16 37.70 1.02 5.47
CA ALA A 16 38.96 0.55 4.90
C ALA A 16 40.05 1.63 4.95
N ALA A 17 39.70 2.88 4.61
CA ALA A 17 40.64 4.01 4.67
C ALA A 17 41.12 4.30 6.10
N ILE A 18 40.21 4.29 7.08
CA ILE A 18 40.56 4.47 8.50
C ILE A 18 41.52 3.37 8.97
N THR A 19 41.25 2.11 8.62
CA THR A 19 42.10 0.97 8.96
C THR A 19 43.52 1.12 8.37
N LEU A 20 43.62 1.54 7.11
CA LEU A 20 44.91 1.76 6.44
C LEU A 20 45.71 2.90 7.08
N ILE A 21 45.05 4.01 7.42
CA ILE A 21 45.70 5.15 8.09
C ILE A 21 46.19 4.73 9.47
N LEU A 22 45.36 4.05 10.26
CA LEU A 22 45.74 3.55 11.57
C LEU A 22 46.91 2.57 11.50
N SER A 23 46.93 1.65 10.52
CA SER A 23 48.05 0.72 10.38
C SER A 23 49.34 1.44 9.99
N ALA A 24 49.27 2.42 9.08
CA ALA A 24 50.43 3.23 8.70
C ALA A 24 50.99 4.02 9.89
N VAL A 25 50.13 4.60 10.73
CA VAL A 25 50.55 5.31 11.95
C VAL A 25 51.20 4.35 12.95
N MET A 26 50.62 3.17 13.14
CA MET A 26 51.17 2.13 14.03
C MET A 26 52.59 1.71 13.64
N ILE A 27 52.83 1.55 12.33
CA ILE A 27 54.14 1.19 11.79
C ILE A 27 55.14 2.34 11.98
N ASN A 28 54.78 3.57 11.62
CA ASN A 28 55.72 4.71 11.70
C ASN A 28 56.17 5.05 13.13
N LEU A 29 55.40 4.67 14.15
CA LEU A 29 55.71 4.97 15.56
C LEU A 29 56.41 3.81 16.29
N ASP A 30 56.71 2.70 15.59
CA ASP A 30 57.15 1.42 16.17
C ASP A 30 56.29 1.00 17.37
N LEU A 31 54.98 1.28 17.29
CA LEU A 31 54.05 1.06 18.39
C LEU A 31 53.94 -0.43 18.74
N PHE A 32 54.08 -1.31 17.75
CA PHE A 32 54.05 -2.75 17.95
C PHE A 32 55.22 -3.24 18.81
N GLU A 33 56.42 -2.73 18.57
CA GLU A 33 57.63 -3.15 19.29
C GLU A 33 57.63 -2.63 20.74
N LYS A 34 57.23 -1.36 20.94
CA LYS A 34 57.00 -0.79 22.28
C LYS A 34 55.94 -1.56 23.07
N TRP A 35 54.86 -1.95 22.41
CA TRP A 35 53.80 -2.75 23.03
C TRP A 35 54.31 -4.13 23.42
N HIS A 36 55.07 -4.79 22.54
CA HIS A 36 55.62 -6.11 22.79
C HIS A 36 56.63 -6.11 23.96
N GLU A 37 57.49 -5.10 24.03
CA GLU A 37 58.41 -4.91 25.16
C GLU A 37 57.66 -4.63 26.47
N PHE A 38 56.57 -3.86 26.42
CA PHE A 38 55.70 -3.62 27.57
C PHE A 38 55.04 -4.90 28.09
N THR A 39 54.49 -5.73 27.19
CA THR A 39 53.89 -7.02 27.60
C THR A 39 54.92 -7.99 28.17
N ARG A 40 56.16 -7.98 27.64
CA ARG A 40 57.24 -8.85 28.12
C ARG A 40 57.78 -8.41 29.48
N THR A 41 57.88 -7.11 29.72
CA THR A 41 58.32 -6.57 31.02
C THR A 41 57.29 -6.78 32.13
N HIS A 42 56.02 -7.02 31.77
CA HIS A 42 54.92 -7.27 32.68
C HIS A 42 54.38 -8.71 32.59
N GLU A 43 55.25 -9.67 32.28
CA GLU A 43 54.91 -11.11 32.12
C GLU A 43 54.21 -11.68 33.38
N HIS A 44 54.50 -11.13 34.56
CA HIS A 44 53.89 -11.54 35.84
C HIS A 44 52.41 -11.13 35.99
N MET A 45 51.89 -10.27 35.11
CA MET A 45 50.54 -9.71 35.18
C MET A 45 49.57 -10.32 34.15
N GLU A 46 49.98 -11.34 33.38
CA GLU A 46 49.14 -12.06 32.39
C GLU A 46 48.36 -11.12 31.45
N ILE A 47 49.01 -10.03 31.00
CA ILE A 47 48.39 -8.97 30.19
C ILE A 47 47.86 -9.51 28.85
N ASP A 48 48.54 -10.50 28.27
CA ASP A 48 48.13 -11.16 27.03
C ASP A 48 46.83 -11.95 27.18
N GLU A 49 46.61 -12.63 28.31
CA GLU A 49 45.35 -13.30 28.62
C GLU A 49 44.21 -12.29 28.76
N LEU A 50 44.41 -11.19 29.51
CA LEU A 50 43.42 -10.11 29.66
C LEU A 50 43.06 -9.45 28.31
N LEU A 51 44.03 -9.22 27.44
CA LEU A 51 43.81 -8.65 26.11
C LEU A 51 43.00 -9.61 25.23
N SER A 52 43.31 -10.90 25.27
CA SER A 52 42.58 -11.92 24.50
C SER A 52 41.11 -12.01 24.93
N VAL A 53 40.84 -11.94 26.25
CA VAL A 53 39.49 -11.91 26.82
C VAL A 53 38.75 -10.64 26.42
N LEU A 54 39.41 -9.48 26.46
CA LEU A 54 38.83 -8.21 26.04
C LEU A 54 38.44 -8.22 24.55
N ILE A 55 39.33 -8.70 23.68
CA ILE A 55 39.07 -8.83 22.24
C ILE A 55 37.90 -9.80 22.00
N ALA A 56 37.87 -10.95 22.69
CA ALA A 56 36.78 -11.91 22.59
C ALA A 56 35.43 -11.29 23.01
N PHE A 57 35.41 -10.51 24.10
CA PHE A 57 34.22 -9.82 24.57
C PHE A 57 33.72 -8.76 23.57
N LEU A 58 34.63 -7.96 23.01
CA LEU A 58 34.29 -6.97 21.98
C LEU A 58 33.77 -7.62 20.70
N CYS A 59 34.38 -8.72 20.26
CA CYS A 59 33.92 -9.49 19.11
C CYS A 59 32.52 -10.06 19.35
N ALA A 60 32.29 -10.67 20.52
CA ALA A 60 30.97 -11.19 20.90
C ALA A 60 29.90 -10.07 20.93
N GLY A 61 30.22 -8.92 21.53
CA GLY A 61 29.34 -7.76 21.56
C GLY A 61 28.97 -7.24 20.17
N ASN A 62 29.96 -7.15 19.27
CA ASN A 62 29.73 -6.75 17.88
C ASN A 62 28.83 -7.76 17.13
N ILE A 63 29.07 -9.06 17.29
CA ILE A 63 28.24 -10.11 16.67
C ILE A 63 26.78 -10.01 17.13
N ILE A 64 26.57 -9.85 18.45
CA ILE A 64 25.22 -9.69 19.03
C ILE A 64 24.55 -8.41 18.48
N SER A 65 25.29 -7.31 18.43
CA SER A 65 24.80 -6.02 17.90
C SER A 65 24.39 -6.14 16.43
N ILE A 66 25.20 -6.80 15.60
CA ILE A 66 24.90 -7.02 14.18
C ILE A 66 23.64 -7.88 14.03
N ARG A 67 23.53 -8.98 14.78
CA ARG A 67 22.34 -9.84 14.76
C ARG A 67 21.08 -9.07 15.15
N ARG A 68 21.16 -8.27 16.21
CA ARG A 68 20.05 -7.43 16.68
C ARG A 68 19.63 -6.41 15.62
N ASN A 69 20.58 -5.76 14.96
CA ASN A 69 20.30 -4.80 13.89
C ASN A 69 19.62 -5.45 12.68
N ILE A 70 20.02 -6.67 12.30
CA ILE A 70 19.38 -7.41 11.21
C ILE A 70 17.94 -7.78 11.58
N HIS A 71 17.71 -8.25 12.81
CA HIS A 71 16.37 -8.58 13.30
C HIS A 71 15.45 -7.35 13.32
N LEU A 72 15.92 -6.23 13.88
CA LEU A 72 15.17 -4.98 13.92
C LEU A 72 14.75 -4.50 12.52
N LYS A 73 15.66 -4.58 11.54
CA LYS A 73 15.34 -4.23 10.15
C LYS A 73 14.27 -5.12 9.54
N ARG A 74 14.26 -6.42 9.89
CA ARG A 74 13.23 -7.36 9.41
C ARG A 74 11.87 -7.02 10.01
N VAL A 75 11.80 -6.86 11.33
CA VAL A 75 10.56 -6.51 12.03
C VAL A 75 10.01 -5.16 11.56
N PHE A 76 10.88 -4.17 11.38
CA PHE A 76 10.48 -2.87 10.84
C PHE A 76 9.88 -3.00 9.44
N LYS A 77 10.51 -3.81 8.57
CA LYS A 77 9.99 -4.08 7.22
C LYS A 77 8.63 -4.78 7.29
N GLU A 78 8.46 -5.79 8.13
CA GLU A 78 7.19 -6.49 8.32
C GLU A 78 6.09 -5.56 8.84
N LEU A 79 6.41 -4.68 9.80
CA LEU A 79 5.47 -3.69 10.30
C LEU A 79 5.03 -2.72 9.21
N THR A 80 5.97 -2.16 8.45
CA THR A 80 5.64 -1.25 7.34
C THR A 80 4.81 -1.94 6.26
N TRP A 81 5.15 -3.19 5.92
CA TRP A 81 4.38 -3.98 4.97
C TRP A 81 2.96 -4.26 5.46
N SER A 82 2.81 -4.59 6.75
CA SER A 82 1.52 -4.82 7.38
C SER A 82 0.66 -3.55 7.40
N GLN A 83 1.26 -2.39 7.71
CA GLN A 83 0.58 -1.10 7.67
C GLN A 83 0.09 -0.74 6.27
N ASP A 84 0.94 -0.92 5.24
CA ASP A 84 0.55 -0.64 3.86
C ASP A 84 -0.57 -1.58 3.40
N LYS A 85 -0.51 -2.86 3.77
CA LYS A 85 -1.56 -3.83 3.46
C LYS A 85 -2.88 -3.48 4.14
N LEU A 86 -2.85 -3.10 5.42
CA LEU A 86 -4.06 -2.64 6.13
C LEU A 86 -4.66 -1.41 5.45
N ARG A 87 -3.84 -0.44 5.06
CA ARG A 87 -4.30 0.78 4.39
C ARG A 87 -4.92 0.48 3.01
N GLN A 88 -4.43 -0.52 2.29
CA GLN A 88 -5.05 -0.96 1.03
C GLN A 88 -6.41 -1.60 1.29
N LEU A 89 -6.50 -2.53 2.25
CA LEU A 89 -7.76 -3.18 2.62
C LEU A 89 -8.81 -2.17 3.12
N GLU A 90 -8.41 -1.16 3.90
CA GLU A 90 -9.32 -0.09 4.31
C GLU A 90 -9.87 0.70 3.12
N LYS A 91 -9.03 1.01 2.13
CA LYS A 91 -9.48 1.70 0.91
C LYS A 91 -10.47 0.85 0.12
N GLU A 92 -10.17 -0.43 -0.05
CA GLU A 92 -11.05 -1.38 -0.72
C GLU A 92 -12.39 -1.50 0.01
N ARG A 93 -12.36 -1.62 1.34
CA ARG A 93 -13.56 -1.65 2.18
C ARG A 93 -14.39 -0.38 2.03
N VAL A 94 -13.77 0.81 2.05
CA VAL A 94 -14.49 2.08 1.86
C VAL A 94 -15.16 2.13 0.48
N ILE A 95 -14.50 1.62 -0.56
CA ILE A 95 -15.09 1.53 -1.90
C ILE A 95 -16.28 0.56 -1.89
N GLN A 96 -16.14 -0.62 -1.29
CA GLN A 96 -17.23 -1.60 -1.16
C GLN A 96 -18.43 -1.04 -0.39
N GLU A 97 -18.20 -0.35 0.73
CA GLU A 97 -19.27 0.29 1.51
C GLU A 97 -20.00 1.37 0.70
N LYS A 98 -19.26 2.17 -0.08
CA LYS A 98 -19.85 3.17 -0.99
C LYS A 98 -20.66 2.49 -2.09
N MET A 99 -20.17 1.43 -2.71
CA MET A 99 -20.89 0.70 -3.75
C MET A 99 -22.15 0.03 -3.20
N ALA A 100 -22.08 -0.58 -2.02
CA ALA A 100 -23.24 -1.16 -1.34
C ALA A 100 -24.30 -0.09 -1.02
N ALA A 101 -23.87 1.09 -0.51
CA ALA A 101 -24.77 2.21 -0.26
C ALA A 101 -25.41 2.72 -1.55
N LEU A 102 -24.64 2.85 -2.64
CA LEU A 102 -25.14 3.22 -3.96
C LEU A 102 -26.12 2.19 -4.52
N GLY A 103 -25.86 0.89 -4.36
CA GLY A 103 -26.78 -0.17 -4.77
C GLY A 103 -28.11 -0.12 -4.01
N LYS A 104 -28.06 0.11 -2.70
CA LYS A 104 -29.26 0.26 -1.86
C LYS A 104 -30.09 1.49 -2.26
N LEU A 105 -29.43 2.63 -2.46
CA LEU A 105 -30.08 3.87 -2.92
C LEU A 105 -30.66 3.72 -4.33
N SER A 106 -29.88 3.14 -5.26
CA SER A 106 -30.29 2.93 -6.64
C SER A 106 -31.49 2.00 -6.74
N SER A 107 -31.56 0.95 -5.91
CA SER A 107 -32.72 0.05 -5.86
C SER A 107 -34.01 0.80 -5.46
N GLY A 108 -33.95 1.63 -4.41
CA GLY A 108 -35.08 2.45 -3.97
C GLY A 108 -35.52 3.47 -5.02
N ILE A 109 -34.56 4.23 -5.55
CA ILE A 109 -34.81 5.24 -6.58
C ILE A 109 -35.36 4.59 -7.87
N SER A 110 -34.81 3.45 -8.28
CA SER A 110 -35.26 2.75 -9.49
C SER A 110 -36.70 2.28 -9.36
N HIS A 111 -37.08 1.76 -8.19
CA HIS A 111 -38.46 1.37 -7.92
C HIS A 111 -39.40 2.58 -8.00
N GLU A 112 -39.05 3.71 -7.38
CA GLU A 112 -39.85 4.93 -7.40
C GLU A 112 -39.98 5.54 -8.81
N ILE A 113 -38.89 5.61 -9.58
CA ILE A 113 -38.95 6.13 -10.94
C ILE A 113 -39.76 5.20 -11.84
N SER A 114 -39.54 3.88 -11.76
CA SER A 114 -40.32 2.93 -12.55
C SER A 114 -41.82 3.03 -12.24
N ASN A 115 -42.17 3.24 -10.96
CA ASN A 115 -43.54 3.52 -10.53
C ASN A 115 -44.09 4.82 -11.10
N ALA A 116 -43.29 5.89 -11.22
CA ALA A 116 -43.71 7.16 -11.81
C ALA A 116 -43.88 7.08 -13.35
N LEU A 117 -43.10 6.23 -14.02
CA LEU A 117 -43.17 6.01 -15.47
C LEU A 117 -44.39 5.17 -15.88
N GLN A 118 -44.84 4.25 -15.03
CA GLN A 118 -45.98 3.37 -15.30
C GLN A 118 -47.28 4.12 -15.66
N PRO A 119 -47.75 5.13 -14.89
CA PRO A 119 -48.95 5.88 -15.25
C PRO A 119 -48.75 6.77 -16.49
N ILE A 120 -47.54 7.30 -16.73
CA ILE A 120 -47.24 8.08 -17.94
C ILE A 120 -47.45 7.22 -19.19
N LEU A 121 -46.90 6.01 -19.18
CA LEU A 121 -47.06 5.04 -20.26
C LEU A 121 -48.52 4.56 -20.39
N GLY A 122 -49.18 4.27 -19.26
CA GLY A 122 -50.57 3.82 -19.27
C GLY A 122 -51.53 4.88 -19.81
N LEU A 123 -51.36 6.14 -19.39
CA LEU A 123 -52.17 7.25 -19.87
C LEU A 123 -51.91 7.53 -21.36
N SER A 124 -50.67 7.48 -21.82
CA SER A 124 -50.37 7.67 -23.25
C SER A 124 -51.01 6.59 -24.11
N GLN A 125 -50.99 5.33 -23.66
CA GLN A 125 -51.64 4.21 -24.35
C GLN A 125 -53.17 4.34 -24.36
N ILE A 126 -53.79 4.74 -23.24
CA ILE A 126 -55.24 4.99 -23.17
C ILE A 126 -55.63 6.14 -24.11
N MET A 127 -54.87 7.24 -24.13
CA MET A 127 -55.11 8.38 -25.02
C MET A 127 -55.03 7.96 -26.49
N ARG A 128 -54.02 7.17 -26.86
CA ARG A 128 -53.86 6.60 -28.21
C ARG A 128 -55.05 5.74 -28.61
N ALA A 129 -55.52 4.87 -27.71
CA ALA A 129 -56.69 4.04 -27.96
C ALA A 129 -57.97 4.84 -28.18
N ARG A 130 -58.14 5.97 -27.48
CA ARG A 130 -59.31 6.87 -27.61
C ARG A 130 -59.27 7.74 -28.87
N LEU A 131 -58.10 8.24 -29.26
CA LEU A 131 -57.93 9.11 -30.44
C LEU A 131 -58.02 8.34 -31.77
N GLY A 132 -57.61 7.07 -31.79
CA GLY A 132 -57.54 6.27 -33.01
C GLY A 132 -56.60 6.88 -34.06
N LYS A 133 -56.72 6.48 -35.34
CA LYS A 133 -55.84 6.98 -36.43
C LYS A 133 -56.19 8.39 -36.95
N LYS A 134 -57.18 9.06 -36.36
CA LYS A 134 -57.74 10.32 -36.91
C LYS A 134 -56.83 11.53 -36.70
N ASP A 135 -56.07 11.55 -35.61
CA ASP A 135 -55.14 12.64 -35.30
C ASP A 135 -53.69 12.18 -35.39
N LYS A 136 -53.09 12.38 -36.57
CA LYS A 136 -51.72 11.92 -36.86
C LYS A 136 -50.69 12.63 -35.98
N LYS A 137 -50.82 13.96 -35.78
CA LYS A 137 -49.87 14.74 -34.98
C LYS A 137 -49.91 14.35 -33.50
N MET A 138 -51.09 14.15 -32.94
CA MET A 138 -51.21 13.70 -31.55
C MET A 138 -50.66 12.28 -31.36
N ASN A 139 -50.89 11.38 -32.32
CA ASN A 139 -50.31 10.04 -32.27
C ASN A 139 -48.78 10.03 -32.34
N GLU A 140 -48.17 10.92 -33.14
CA GLU A 140 -46.71 11.11 -33.19
C GLU A 140 -46.15 11.60 -31.85
N CYS A 141 -46.88 12.50 -31.16
CA CYS A 141 -46.51 12.94 -29.80
C CYS A 141 -46.60 11.79 -28.79
N LEU A 142 -47.66 10.98 -28.86
CA LEU A 142 -47.85 9.81 -27.98
C LEU A 142 -46.76 8.75 -28.22
N ASP A 143 -46.32 8.53 -29.47
CA ASP A 143 -45.17 7.67 -29.79
C ASP A 143 -43.90 8.17 -29.12
N MET A 144 -43.64 9.49 -29.17
CA MET A 144 -42.47 10.06 -28.52
C MET A 144 -42.51 9.88 -27.00
N ILE A 145 -43.67 10.07 -26.36
CA ILE A 145 -43.83 9.85 -24.91
C ILE A 145 -43.59 8.39 -24.55
N GLU A 146 -44.19 7.45 -25.29
CA GLU A 146 -44.03 6.02 -25.07
C GLU A 146 -42.57 5.58 -25.25
N LYS A 147 -41.94 5.98 -26.36
CA LYS A 147 -40.54 5.67 -26.65
C LYS A 147 -39.59 6.22 -25.58
N ASN A 148 -39.75 7.47 -25.17
CA ASN A 148 -38.89 8.08 -24.15
C ASN A 148 -39.10 7.42 -22.78
N THR A 149 -40.34 7.07 -22.43
CA THR A 149 -40.66 6.38 -21.16
C THR A 149 -40.02 5.00 -21.09
N LEU A 150 -40.08 4.23 -22.17
CA LEU A 150 -39.42 2.92 -22.29
C LEU A 150 -37.90 3.04 -22.24
N TYR A 151 -37.34 4.02 -22.95
CA TYR A 151 -35.90 4.30 -22.90
C TYR A 151 -35.41 4.66 -21.49
N MET A 152 -36.19 5.48 -20.77
CA MET A 152 -35.88 5.86 -19.39
C MET A 152 -35.83 4.63 -18.47
N ARG A 153 -36.78 3.70 -18.64
CA ARG A 153 -36.80 2.42 -17.91
C ARG A 153 -35.57 1.58 -18.21
N GLU A 154 -35.14 1.52 -19.47
CA GLU A 154 -33.93 0.80 -19.89
C GLU A 154 -32.66 1.40 -19.26
N ILE A 155 -32.53 2.73 -19.23
CA ILE A 155 -31.39 3.40 -18.58
C ILE A 155 -31.33 3.05 -17.10
N ILE A 156 -32.46 3.12 -16.39
CA ILE A 156 -32.53 2.83 -14.96
C ILE A 156 -32.11 1.39 -14.68
N GLN A 157 -32.53 0.45 -15.53
CA GLN A 157 -32.16 -0.95 -15.40
C GLN A 157 -30.65 -1.17 -15.59
N LYS A 158 -30.02 -0.51 -16.57
CA LYS A 158 -28.56 -0.53 -16.76
C LYS A 158 -27.79 0.06 -15.58
N VAL A 159 -28.30 1.14 -14.97
CA VAL A 159 -27.70 1.74 -13.76
C VAL A 159 -27.78 0.78 -12.56
N MET A 160 -28.87 0.03 -12.42
CA MET A 160 -29.00 -0.99 -11.38
C MET A 160 -28.04 -2.16 -11.57
N GLU A 161 -27.82 -2.61 -12.81
CA GLU A 161 -26.89 -3.72 -13.11
C GLU A 161 -25.47 -3.35 -12.67
N VAL A 162 -24.99 -2.15 -13.03
CA VAL A 162 -23.67 -1.65 -12.60
C VAL A 162 -23.56 -1.58 -11.07
N SER A 163 -24.63 -1.18 -10.40
CA SER A 163 -24.64 -1.05 -8.94
C SER A 163 -24.68 -2.39 -8.20
N ARG A 164 -25.12 -3.48 -8.85
CA ARG A 164 -25.09 -4.84 -8.28
C ARG A 164 -23.76 -5.55 -8.56
N SER A 165 -23.22 -5.41 -9.77
CA SER A 165 -21.95 -6.04 -10.16
C SER A 165 -20.72 -5.47 -9.45
N GLY A 166 -20.83 -4.30 -8.82
CA GLY A 166 -19.79 -3.76 -7.93
C GLY A 166 -19.89 -4.22 -6.46
N ALA A 167 -20.89 -5.03 -6.12
CA ALA A 167 -21.12 -5.56 -4.77
C ALA A 167 -20.77 -7.06 -4.62
N ASP A 168 -20.59 -7.76 -5.74
CA ASP A 168 -20.02 -9.13 -5.82
C ASP A 168 -18.50 -9.07 -6.03
#